data_AF-A0A016W4F3-F1
#
_entry.id   AF-A0A016W4F3-F1
#
_cell.length_a   1.000
_cell.length_b   1.000
_cell.length_c   1.000
_cell.angle_alpha   90.00
_cell.angle_beta   90.00
_cell.angle_gamma   90.00
#
_symmetry.space_group_name_H-M   'P 1'
#
loop_
_entity.id
_entity.type
_entity.pdbx_description
1 polymer ?
#
loop_
_entity_poly.entity_id
_entity_poly.type
_entity_poly.pdbx_seq_one_letter_code
_entity_poly.pdbx_strand_id
1 'polypeptide(L)'
;MTADVYFERLRNLKANLENARPQQLKVYFYHDSVRPHIARTANAELMKFGCTILPLLSYSSNLADSDYHLFPHLQHHLLGQKFQIRDDIEKALEHFLKKRSPAFWSRGTHDLPKRWRKTSDAFGACLKWFARFF
;
A
#
# COMPACT_ATOMS: atom_id res chain seq x y z
N MET A 1 1.87 -16.35 4.25
CA MET A 1 0.48 -15.84 4.34
C MET A 1 -0.40 -16.69 3.42
N THR A 2 -1.47 -17.26 3.95
CA THR A 2 -2.47 -18.00 3.15
C THR A 2 -3.50 -17.03 2.57
N ALA A 3 -4.32 -17.50 1.62
CA ALA A 3 -5.39 -16.68 1.04
C ALA A 3 -6.42 -16.25 2.10
N ASP A 4 -6.80 -17.16 3.01
CA ASP A 4 -7.80 -16.88 4.05
C ASP A 4 -7.36 -15.78 5.01
N VAL A 5 -6.10 -15.82 5.46
CA VAL A 5 -5.52 -14.79 6.31
C VAL A 5 -5.52 -13.44 5.59
N TYR A 6 -5.25 -13.43 4.28
CA TYR A 6 -5.28 -12.20 3.49
C TYR A 6 -6.69 -11.63 3.36
N PHE A 7 -7.71 -12.46 3.07
CA PHE A 7 -9.10 -12.01 3.00
C PHE A 7 -9.64 -11.49 4.33
N GLU A 8 -9.27 -12.13 5.44
CA GLU A 8 -9.60 -11.63 6.78
C GLU A 8 -9.00 -10.24 7.02
N ARG A 9 -7.74 -10.00 6.60
CA ARG A 9 -7.11 -8.68 6.68
C ARG A 9 -7.85 -7.63 5.85
N LEU A 10 -8.32 -7.98 4.65
CA LEU A 10 -9.11 -7.07 3.80
C LEU A 10 -10.47 -6.71 4.43
N ARG A 11 -11.15 -7.68 5.03
CA ARG A 11 -12.41 -7.44 5.76
C ARG A 11 -12.22 -6.53 6.96
N ASN A 12 -11.17 -6.76 7.75
CA ASN A 12 -10.83 -5.89 8.89
C ASN A 12 -10.46 -4.47 8.43
N LEU A 13 -9.72 -4.35 7.32
CA LEU A 13 -9.39 -3.06 6.74
C LEU A 13 -10.64 -2.28 6.34
N LYS A 14 -11.61 -2.93 5.71
CA LYS A 14 -12.90 -2.31 5.35
C LYS A 14 -13.61 -1.75 6.58
N ALA A 15 -13.80 -2.57 7.62
CA ALA A 15 -14.48 -2.14 8.83
C ALA A 15 -13.78 -0.93 9.50
N ASN A 16 -12.44 -0.95 9.52
CA ASN A 16 -11.66 0.17 10.05
C ASN A 16 -11.79 1.43 9.19
N LEU A 17 -11.86 1.32 7.87
CA LEU A 17 -12.06 2.46 6.96
C LEU A 17 -13.45 3.07 7.13
N GLU A 18 -14.49 2.25 7.25
CA GLU A 18 -15.87 2.71 7.49
C GLU A 18 -15.98 3.47 8.82
N ASN A 19 -15.27 3.01 9.86
CA ASN A 19 -15.21 3.69 11.15
C ASN A 19 -14.40 4.99 11.08
N ALA A 20 -13.18 4.94 10.54
CA ALA A 20 -12.26 6.07 10.54
C ALA A 20 -12.64 7.17 9.54
N ARG A 21 -13.34 6.82 8.45
CA ARG A 21 -13.66 7.73 7.34
C ARG A 21 -15.07 7.44 6.76
N PRO A 22 -16.14 7.65 7.53
CA PRO A 22 -17.50 7.27 7.12
C PRO A 22 -18.01 8.02 5.87
N GLN A 23 -17.42 9.18 5.56
CA GLN A 23 -17.78 10.00 4.38
C GLN A 23 -16.98 9.64 3.12
N GLN A 24 -16.02 8.72 3.20
CA GLN A 24 -15.16 8.33 2.08
C GLN A 24 -15.95 7.44 1.10
N LEU A 25 -16.56 8.06 0.09
CA LEU A 25 -17.39 7.36 -0.91
C LEU A 25 -16.58 6.55 -1.92
N LYS A 26 -15.31 6.94 -2.16
CA LYS A 26 -14.45 6.29 -3.17
C LYS A 26 -13.09 5.94 -2.58
N VAL A 27 -12.75 4.67 -2.67
CA VAL A 27 -11.47 4.11 -2.23
C VAL A 27 -10.79 3.50 -3.45
N TYR A 28 -9.58 3.99 -3.74
CA TYR A 28 -8.71 3.38 -4.75
C TYR A 28 -7.71 2.48 -4.03
N PHE A 29 -7.56 1.24 -4.51
CA PHE A 29 -6.71 0.25 -3.88
C PHE A 29 -5.58 -0.16 -4.81
N TYR A 30 -4.35 -0.08 -4.32
CA TYR A 30 -3.13 -0.53 -5.00
C TYR A 30 -2.43 -1.56 -4.12
N HIS A 31 -2.19 -2.77 -4.66
CA HIS A 31 -1.51 -3.85 -3.93
C HIS A 31 -0.78 -4.79 -4.87
N ASP A 32 0.42 -5.26 -4.49
CA ASP A 32 1.22 -6.14 -5.34
C ASP A 32 0.61 -7.55 -5.47
N SER A 33 0.59 -8.09 -6.69
CA SER A 33 0.07 -9.41 -7.03
C SER A 33 1.21 -10.42 -7.10
N VAL A 34 1.76 -10.78 -5.94
CA VAL A 34 2.79 -11.84 -5.86
C VAL A 34 2.21 -13.22 -6.21
N ARG A 35 0.87 -13.39 -6.17
CA ARG A 35 0.17 -14.65 -6.50
C ARG A 35 -1.10 -14.39 -7.31
N PRO A 36 -1.11 -14.69 -8.63
CA PRO A 36 -2.22 -14.36 -9.53
C PRO A 36 -3.60 -14.90 -9.09
N HIS A 37 -3.67 -16.11 -8.53
CA HIS A 37 -4.92 -16.71 -8.07
C HIS A 37 -5.48 -16.03 -6.81
N ILE A 38 -4.61 -15.59 -5.90
CA ILE A 38 -4.99 -14.83 -4.71
C ILE A 38 -5.41 -13.42 -5.12
N ALA A 39 -4.66 -12.79 -6.03
CA ALA A 39 -4.97 -11.45 -6.54
C ALA A 39 -6.33 -11.39 -7.23
N ARG A 40 -6.70 -12.39 -8.05
CA ARG A 40 -8.02 -12.40 -8.72
C ARG A 40 -9.17 -12.45 -7.72
N THR A 41 -9.08 -13.33 -6.73
CA THR A 41 -10.13 -13.50 -5.72
C THR A 41 -10.21 -12.28 -4.80
N ALA A 42 -9.06 -11.73 -4.42
CA ALA A 42 -8.98 -10.50 -3.64
C ALA A 42 -9.54 -9.29 -4.36
N ASN A 43 -9.23 -9.13 -5.65
CA ASN A 43 -9.77 -8.05 -6.46
C ASN A 43 -11.30 -8.14 -6.55
N ALA A 44 -11.85 -9.36 -6.72
CA ALA A 44 -13.29 -9.56 -6.74
C ALA A 44 -13.93 -9.17 -5.39
N GLU A 45 -13.30 -9.52 -4.27
CA GLU A 45 -13.79 -9.18 -2.93
C GLU A 45 -13.71 -7.66 -2.66
N LEU A 46 -12.61 -7.02 -3.01
CA LEU A 46 -12.43 -5.58 -2.90
C LEU A 46 -13.43 -4.80 -3.78
N MET A 47 -13.73 -5.28 -4.98
CA MET A 47 -14.78 -4.69 -5.83
C MET A 47 -16.16 -4.78 -5.18
N LYS A 48 -16.48 -5.90 -4.50
CA LYS A 48 -17.72 -6.01 -3.69
C LYS A 48 -17.75 -5.02 -2.53
N PHE A 49 -16.59 -4.57 -2.07
CA PHE A 49 -16.47 -3.54 -1.03
C PHE A 49 -16.57 -2.11 -1.57
N GLY A 50 -16.80 -1.92 -2.87
CA GLY A 50 -16.86 -0.60 -3.51
C GLY A 50 -15.49 0.01 -3.79
N CYS A 51 -14.39 -0.75 -3.60
CA CYS A 51 -13.05 -0.28 -3.92
C CYS A 51 -12.81 -0.36 -5.43
N THR A 52 -12.21 0.69 -5.99
CA THR A 52 -11.69 0.68 -7.35
C THR A 52 -10.25 0.15 -7.32
N ILE A 53 -10.00 -0.98 -7.96
CA ILE A 53 -8.65 -1.56 -8.06
C ILE A 53 -7.84 -0.78 -9.10
N LEU A 54 -6.66 -0.30 -8.70
CA LEU A 54 -5.70 0.30 -9.63
C LEU A 54 -4.95 -0.80 -10.37
N PRO A 55 -4.85 -0.75 -11.72
CA PRO A 55 -4.14 -1.75 -12.50
C PRO A 55 -2.67 -1.87 -12.04
N LEU A 56 -2.23 -3.11 -11.85
CA LEU A 56 -0.85 -3.40 -11.52
C LEU A 56 -0.01 -3.47 -12.78
N LEU A 57 1.14 -2.81 -12.79
CA LEU A 57 2.14 -3.01 -13.82
C LEU A 57 2.97 -4.22 -13.42
N SER A 58 3.03 -5.22 -14.29
CA SER A 58 3.99 -6.32 -14.18
C SER A 58 5.37 -5.68 -13.99
N TYR A 59 6.05 -5.94 -12.88
CA TYR A 59 7.37 -5.40 -12.50
C TYR A 59 7.42 -4.00 -11.85
N SER A 60 6.40 -3.59 -11.10
CA SER A 60 6.37 -2.29 -10.42
C SER A 60 6.70 -2.30 -8.92
N SER A 61 7.67 -3.10 -8.44
CA SER A 61 7.99 -3.14 -7.00
C SER A 61 8.44 -1.78 -6.43
N ASN A 62 8.91 -0.86 -7.27
CA ASN A 62 9.28 0.50 -6.85
C ASN A 62 8.12 1.52 -6.90
N LEU A 63 6.87 1.06 -7.10
CA LEU A 63 5.71 1.93 -7.28
C LEU A 63 4.69 1.86 -6.15
N ALA A 64 4.83 0.98 -5.16
CA ALA A 64 4.00 1.05 -3.96
C ALA A 64 4.53 2.15 -3.03
N ASP A 65 3.64 3.02 -2.53
CA ASP A 65 3.95 4.01 -1.50
C ASP A 65 4.64 3.37 -0.29
N SER A 66 4.27 2.14 0.05
CA SER A 66 4.91 1.38 1.12
C SER A 66 6.38 1.07 0.84
N ASP A 67 6.72 0.66 -0.38
CA ASP A 67 8.04 0.17 -0.75
C ASP A 67 9.08 1.29 -0.86
N TYR A 68 8.70 2.44 -1.41
CA TYR A 68 9.67 3.53 -1.59
C TYR A 68 9.68 4.57 -0.47
N HIS A 69 8.59 4.68 0.31
CA HIS A 69 8.46 5.72 1.33
C HIS A 69 8.39 5.11 2.73
N LEU A 70 7.43 4.24 3.01
CA LEU A 70 7.24 3.72 4.38
C LEU A 70 8.40 2.83 4.85
N PHE A 71 8.73 1.80 4.07
CA PHE A 71 9.70 0.78 4.48
C PHE A 71 11.13 1.31 4.62
N PRO A 72 11.64 2.22 3.77
CA PRO A 72 12.97 2.79 3.97
C PRO A 72 13.08 3.58 5.29
N HIS A 73 12.05 4.36 5.64
CA HIS A 73 12.02 5.09 6.91
C HIS A 73 11.87 4.13 8.10
N LEU A 74 11.07 3.08 7.96
CA LEU A 74 10.91 2.05 8.99
C LEU A 74 12.22 1.29 9.21
N GLN A 75 12.88 0.87 8.12
CA GLN A 75 14.16 0.18 8.18
C GLN A 75 15.22 1.04 8.87
N HIS A 76 15.30 2.33 8.53
CA HIS A 76 16.19 3.26 9.22
C HIS A 76 15.84 3.40 10.71
N HIS A 77 14.54 3.42 11.06
CA HIS A 77 14.13 3.49 12.46
C HIS A 77 14.54 2.24 13.26
N LEU A 78 14.38 1.06 12.66
CA LEU A 78 14.69 -0.22 13.28
C LEU A 78 16.19 -0.54 13.26
N LEU A 79 16.98 0.16 12.46
CA LEU A 79 18.41 -0.09 12.30
C LEU A 79 19.14 0.02 13.64
N GLY A 80 19.91 -1.01 14.00
CA GLY A 80 20.69 -1.06 15.23
C GLY A 80 19.89 -1.39 16.49
N GLN A 81 18.56 -1.51 16.41
CA GLN A 81 17.75 -1.96 17.53
C GLN A 81 17.85 -3.49 17.70
N LYS A 82 17.88 -3.96 18.94
CA LYS A 82 17.82 -5.38 19.29
C LYS A 82 16.48 -5.65 19.97
N PHE A 83 15.73 -6.60 19.44
CA PHE A 83 14.44 -7.03 19.99
C PHE A 83 14.60 -8.43 20.58
N GLN A 84 14.07 -8.64 21.79
CA GLN A 84 14.17 -9.94 22.46
C GLN A 84 12.93 -10.78 22.21
N ILE A 85 11.77 -10.13 22.14
CA ILE A 85 10.48 -10.78 21.91
C ILE A 85 9.68 -10.05 20.82
N ARG A 86 8.67 -10.75 20.27
CA ARG A 86 7.80 -10.20 19.22
C ARG A 86 7.10 -8.92 19.67
N ASP A 87 6.68 -8.84 20.92
CA ASP A 87 5.98 -7.67 21.47
C ASP A 87 6.83 -6.39 21.42
N ASP A 88 8.16 -6.52 21.50
CA ASP A 88 9.06 -5.36 21.38
C ASP A 88 9.03 -4.79 19.95
N ILE A 89 8.95 -5.67 18.95
CA ILE A 89 8.85 -5.31 17.53
C ILE A 89 7.49 -4.65 17.27
N GLU A 90 6.41 -5.22 17.78
CA GLU A 90 5.05 -4.67 17.64
C GLU A 90 4.97 -3.27 18.26
N LYS A 91 5.51 -3.07 19.47
CA LYS A 91 5.58 -1.75 20.12
C LYS A 91 6.42 -0.75 19.34
N ALA A 92 7.58 -1.16 18.83
CA ALA A 92 8.45 -0.30 18.04
C ALA A 92 7.75 0.15 16.73
N LEU A 93 7.05 -0.77 16.07
CA LEU A 93 6.27 -0.48 14.87
C LEU A 93 5.12 0.49 15.18
N GLU A 94 4.34 0.22 16.22
CA GLU A 94 3.24 1.11 16.62
C GLU A 94 3.73 2.52 16.94
N HIS A 95 4.81 2.60 17.73
CA HIS A 95 5.44 3.87 18.09
C HIS A 95 5.94 4.63 16.85
N PHE A 96 6.57 3.93 15.91
CA PHE A 96 6.99 4.51 14.64
C PHE A 96 5.80 5.07 13.85
N LEU A 97 4.72 4.31 13.69
CA LEU A 97 3.55 4.70 12.90
C LEU A 97 2.80 5.88 13.54
N LYS A 98 2.57 5.83 14.86
CA LYS A 98 1.88 6.88 15.63
C LYS A 98 2.64 8.21 15.63
N LYS A 99 3.97 8.18 15.51
CA LYS A 99 4.81 9.40 15.46
C LYS A 99 4.87 10.07 14.09
N ARG A 100 4.28 9.48 13.04
CA ARG A 100 4.30 10.09 11.69
C ARG A 100 3.25 11.20 11.59
N SER A 101 3.67 12.35 11.09
CA SER A 101 2.75 13.46 10.82
C SER A 101 1.82 13.15 9.64
N PRO A 102 0.66 13.81 9.53
CA PRO A 102 -0.18 13.70 8.34
C PRO A 102 0.59 14.00 7.04
N ALA A 103 1.49 14.99 7.07
CA ALA A 103 2.33 15.35 5.93
C ALA A 103 3.29 14.23 5.49
N PHE A 104 3.74 13.38 6.41
CA PHE A 104 4.53 12.20 6.05
C PHE A 104 3.72 11.24 5.18
N TRP A 105 2.48 10.94 5.58
CA TRP A 105 1.60 10.04 4.84
C TRP A 105 1.18 10.64 3.49
N SER A 106 0.82 11.92 3.45
CA SER A 106 0.44 12.59 2.20
C SER A 106 1.59 12.65 1.20
N ARG A 107 2.83 12.86 1.66
CA ARG A 107 4.01 12.89 0.77
C ARG A 107 4.20 11.58 0.02
N GLY A 108 3.99 10.45 0.71
CA GLY A 108 3.99 9.13 0.10
C GLY A 108 3.04 9.05 -1.09
N THR A 109 1.82 9.56 -0.99
CA THR A 109 0.89 9.51 -2.13
C THR A 109 1.14 10.60 -3.17
N HIS A 110 1.60 11.78 -2.75
CA HIS A 110 1.85 12.93 -3.65
C HIS A 110 3.05 12.72 -4.58
N ASP A 111 4.09 12.00 -4.15
CA ASP A 111 5.27 11.74 -4.97
C ASP A 111 5.04 10.62 -6.00
N LEU A 112 3.92 9.90 -5.88
CA LEU A 112 3.58 8.73 -6.70
C LEU A 112 3.50 9.06 -8.20
N PRO A 113 2.81 10.12 -8.67
CA PRO A 113 2.76 10.46 -10.10
C PRO A 113 4.14 10.78 -10.68
N LYS A 114 4.99 11.48 -9.91
CA LYS A 114 6.36 11.83 -10.33
C LYS A 114 7.22 10.57 -10.51
N ARG A 115 7.07 9.60 -9.60
CA ARG A 115 7.77 8.32 -9.68
C ARG A 115 7.27 7.47 -10.84
N TRP A 116 5.97 7.43 -11.05
CA TRP A 116 5.36 6.74 -12.20
C TRP A 116 5.87 7.30 -13.52
N ARG A 117 5.95 8.63 -13.65
CA ARG A 117 6.53 9.27 -14.83
C ARG A 117 7.99 8.85 -15.06
N LYS A 118 8.81 8.91 -14.01
CA LYS A 118 10.23 8.50 -14.10
C LYS A 118 10.39 7.03 -14.54
N THR A 119 9.56 6.12 -14.02
CA THR A 119 9.55 4.71 -14.43
C THR A 119 9.03 4.54 -15.87
N SER A 120 8.04 5.32 -16.29
CA SER A 120 7.53 5.34 -17.67
C SER A 120 8.61 5.72 -18.67
N ASP A 121 9.36 6.77 -18.35
CA ASP A 121 10.42 7.30 -19.22
C ASP A 121 11.62 6.34 -19.28
N ALA A 122 11.89 5.61 -18.19
CA ALA A 122 12.99 4.65 -18.10
C ALA A 122 12.69 3.28 -18.78
N PHE A 123 11.43 2.83 -18.79
CA PHE A 123 11.06 1.50 -19.31
C PHE A 123 10.37 1.53 -20.68
N GLY A 124 10.00 2.71 -21.21
CA GLY A 124 9.41 2.87 -22.54
C GLY A 124 7.97 2.34 -22.66
N ALA A 125 7.09 3.15 -23.29
CA ALA A 125 5.73 2.87 -23.78
C ALA A 125 4.66 2.21 -22.88
N CYS A 126 5.00 1.46 -21.83
CA CYS A 126 4.05 0.68 -21.01
C CYS A 126 3.17 1.50 -20.05
N LEU A 127 3.37 2.82 -19.96
CA LEU A 127 2.79 3.65 -18.90
C LEU A 127 1.94 4.84 -19.39
N LYS A 128 1.74 4.99 -20.71
CA LYS A 128 0.96 6.11 -21.29
C LYS A 128 -0.52 6.14 -20.87
N TRP A 129 -1.06 5.06 -20.31
CA TRP A 129 -2.50 4.95 -20.01
C TRP A 129 -2.96 5.65 -18.72
N PHE A 130 -2.06 5.99 -17.79
CA PHE A 130 -2.45 6.42 -16.44
C PHE A 130 -2.52 7.92 -16.19
N ALA A 131 -2.02 8.75 -17.12
CA ALA A 131 -2.14 10.22 -17.06
C ALA A 131 -3.61 10.72 -17.15
N ARG A 132 -4.58 9.81 -17.23
CA ARG A 132 -6.02 10.07 -17.31
C ARG A 132 -6.77 9.98 -15.98
N PHE A 133 -6.10 9.53 -14.91
CA PHE A 133 -6.73 9.30 -13.60
C PHE A 133 -6.29 10.27 -12.50
N PHE A 134 -5.42 11.25 -12.82
CA PHE A 134 -5.02 12.35 -11.94
C PHE A 134 -5.08 13.67 -12.71
#